data_AF-A0A968M515-F1
#
_entry.id   AF-A0A968M515-F1
#
_cell.length_a   1.000
_cell.length_b   1.000
_cell.length_c   1.000
_cell.angle_alpha   90.00
_cell.angle_beta   90.00
_cell.angle_gamma   90.00
#
_symmetry.space_group_name_H-M   'P 1'
#
loop_
_entity.id
_entity.type
_entity.pdbx_description
1 polymer ?
#
loop_
_entity_poly.entity_id
_entity_poly.type
_entity_poly.pdbx_seq_one_letter_code
_entity_poly.pdbx_strand_id
1 'polypeptide(L)'
;MRGLPITAVYTSPLQRAVESAKQVCAGLGIPQCPQVAEDLSEVHLPGWEGLTYQEVHQRYPEAYACWKQTPSLLSLPTAEGSYHPLCVLYHQAHCFWTRILTQHKGETVLLVAHSGTIRALISTAVGVDLDRYSQFQQSNCGISVVRFPEGEVRACLHSFNQTTHLGESLPKLKEGKRGLRLLLCPANDSLSYLSAPLAWNGLDMFLTSTVPDTTSFLQELQREISIWQDVADLEPNVLTVLMLAPSALIVAFLAATFALKSVHIRGMSVIHCPHKSQAPILQSFNIALESLPAST
;
A
#
# COMPACT_ATOMS: atom_id res chain seq x y z
N MET A 1 4.28 -15.35 7.32
CA MET A 1 5.74 -15.19 7.52
C MET A 1 6.40 -16.44 8.09
N ARG A 2 5.72 -17.26 8.92
CA ARG A 2 6.29 -18.56 9.36
C ARG A 2 6.76 -19.40 8.18
N GLY A 3 7.93 -20.02 8.30
CA GLY A 3 8.56 -20.83 7.26
C GLY A 3 9.34 -20.07 6.19
N LEU A 4 9.38 -18.73 6.23
CA LEU A 4 10.28 -17.96 5.37
C LEU A 4 11.71 -17.96 5.93
N PRO A 5 12.74 -18.26 5.11
CA PRO A 5 14.13 -18.25 5.56
C PRO A 5 14.66 -16.81 5.65
N ILE A 6 14.29 -16.10 6.72
CA ILE A 6 14.76 -14.73 6.96
C ILE A 6 16.21 -14.78 7.45
N THR A 7 17.10 -14.20 6.65
CA THR A 7 18.56 -14.22 6.84
C THR A 7 19.07 -13.05 7.67
N ALA A 8 18.38 -11.91 7.61
CA ALA A 8 18.67 -10.70 8.36
C ALA A 8 17.39 -9.90 8.63
N VAL A 9 17.41 -9.13 9.72
CA VAL A 9 16.32 -8.23 10.12
C VAL A 9 16.91 -6.84 10.31
N TYR A 10 16.33 -5.84 9.64
CA TYR A 10 16.68 -4.43 9.79
C TYR A 10 15.51 -3.64 10.38
N THR A 11 15.81 -2.66 11.22
CA THR A 11 14.79 -1.82 11.84
C THR A 11 15.22 -0.36 11.91
N SER A 12 14.24 0.55 11.87
CA SER A 12 14.45 1.95 12.22
C SER A 12 14.98 2.09 13.65
N PRO A 13 15.81 3.12 13.94
CA PRO A 13 16.27 3.42 15.30
C PRO A 13 15.13 3.79 16.27
N LEU A 14 13.96 4.18 15.78
CA LEU A 14 12.86 4.63 16.63
C LEU A 14 12.27 3.45 17.43
N GLN A 15 12.11 3.67 18.74
CA GLN A 15 11.74 2.62 19.71
C GLN A 15 10.53 1.77 19.30
N ARG A 16 9.49 2.39 18.71
CA ARG A 16 8.29 1.67 18.24
C ARG A 16 8.59 0.61 17.16
N ALA A 17 9.57 0.88 16.29
CA ALA A 17 9.99 -0.04 15.25
C ALA A 17 10.90 -1.13 15.83
N VAL A 18 11.86 -0.74 16.68
CA VAL A 18 12.76 -1.66 17.39
C VAL A 18 11.97 -2.69 18.19
N GLU A 19 10.97 -2.25 18.96
CA GLU A 19 10.14 -3.15 19.75
C GLU A 19 9.32 -4.09 18.85
N SER A 20 8.71 -3.57 17.79
CA SER A 20 7.99 -4.39 16.81
C SER A 20 8.90 -5.45 16.17
N ALA A 21 10.13 -5.09 15.82
CA ALA A 21 11.11 -6.02 15.25
C ALA A 21 11.47 -7.13 16.23
N LYS A 22 11.67 -6.82 17.51
CA LYS A 22 11.94 -7.82 18.55
C LYS A 22 10.78 -8.81 18.69
N GLN A 23 9.54 -8.33 18.74
CA GLN A 23 8.35 -9.17 18.84
C GLN A 23 8.22 -10.09 17.62
N VAL A 24 8.48 -9.59 16.41
CA VAL A 24 8.46 -10.42 15.19
C VAL A 24 9.57 -11.46 15.21
N CYS A 25 10.79 -11.10 15.62
CA CYS A 25 11.90 -12.05 15.72
C CYS A 25 11.59 -13.18 16.72
N ALA A 26 11.09 -12.82 17.90
CA ALA A 26 10.67 -13.79 18.91
C ALA A 26 9.57 -14.72 18.39
N GLY A 27 8.52 -14.16 17.76
CA GLY A 27 7.41 -14.94 17.22
C GLY A 27 7.75 -15.82 16.00
N LEU A 28 8.84 -15.51 15.29
CA LEU A 28 9.35 -16.31 14.17
C LEU A 28 10.52 -17.23 14.55
N GLY A 29 11.00 -17.16 15.80
CA GLY A 29 12.16 -17.92 16.25
C GLY A 29 13.47 -17.51 15.56
N ILE A 30 13.58 -16.24 15.14
CA ILE A 30 14.80 -15.70 14.53
C ILE A 30 15.77 -15.38 15.66
N PRO A 31 16.94 -16.05 15.76
CA PRO A 31 17.84 -15.91 16.91
C PRO A 31 18.67 -14.61 16.86
N GLN A 32 18.73 -13.96 15.70
CA GLN A 32 19.54 -12.77 15.49
C GLN A 32 18.83 -11.51 16.01
N CYS A 33 19.58 -10.60 16.62
CA CYS A 33 19.07 -9.28 16.98
C CYS A 33 18.81 -8.42 15.72
N PRO A 34 17.70 -7.67 15.65
CA PRO A 34 17.48 -6.71 14.58
C PRO A 34 18.62 -5.69 14.49
N GLN A 35 19.12 -5.45 13.29
CA GLN A 35 20.14 -4.45 13.00
C GLN A 35 19.48 -3.09 12.83
N VAL A 36 19.96 -2.06 13.55
CA VAL A 36 19.46 -0.70 13.41
C VAL A 36 19.99 -0.07 12.12
N ALA A 37 19.11 0.54 11.34
CA ALA A 37 19.43 1.23 10.10
C ALA A 37 18.79 2.62 10.10
N GLU A 38 19.61 3.67 10.14
CA GLU A 38 19.17 5.07 10.25
C GLU A 38 18.31 5.54 9.06
N ASP A 39 18.57 5.01 7.88
CA ASP A 39 17.83 5.22 6.63
C ASP A 39 16.42 4.58 6.63
N LEU A 40 16.06 3.83 7.69
CA LEU A 40 14.70 3.35 7.93
C LEU A 40 13.86 4.27 8.83
N SER A 41 14.40 5.41 9.26
CA SER A 41 13.67 6.41 10.07
C SER A 41 12.44 6.97 9.34
N GLU A 42 11.42 7.34 10.10
CA GLU A 42 10.19 7.93 9.55
C GLU A 42 10.49 9.28 8.89
N VAL A 43 9.61 9.69 7.97
CA VAL A 43 9.68 11.01 7.35
C VAL A 43 9.87 12.11 8.40
N HIS A 44 10.95 12.86 8.26
CA HIS A 44 11.23 14.02 9.08
C HIS A 44 10.42 15.21 8.57
N LEU A 45 9.64 15.84 9.44
CA LEU A 45 8.82 17.02 9.13
C LEU A 45 9.17 18.13 10.12
N PRO A 46 10.26 18.89 9.85
CA PRO A 46 10.72 19.96 10.74
C PRO A 46 9.60 20.94 11.09
N GLY A 47 9.51 21.30 12.37
CA GLY A 47 8.49 22.22 12.89
C GLY A 47 7.09 21.61 13.07
N TRP A 48 6.86 20.39 12.59
CA TRP A 48 5.60 19.66 12.81
C TRP A 48 5.71 18.59 13.90
N GLU A 49 6.94 18.23 14.29
CA GLU A 49 7.19 17.23 15.32
C GLU A 49 6.54 17.63 16.66
N GLY A 50 5.88 16.66 17.30
CA GLY A 50 5.15 16.87 18.56
C GLY A 50 3.80 17.57 18.40
N LEU A 51 3.45 18.06 17.20
CA LEU A 51 2.13 18.65 16.93
C LEU A 51 1.14 17.60 16.46
N THR A 52 -0.12 17.79 16.83
CA THR A 52 -1.24 17.04 16.25
C THR A 52 -1.54 17.52 14.83
N TYR A 53 -2.21 16.70 14.01
CA TYR A 53 -2.66 17.12 12.68
C TYR A 53 -3.54 18.38 12.71
N GLN A 54 -4.36 18.54 13.75
CA GLN A 54 -5.20 19.72 13.91
C GLN A 54 -4.36 20.98 14.19
N GLU A 55 -3.33 20.87 15.02
CA GLU A 55 -2.41 21.98 15.29
C GLU A 55 -1.58 22.33 14.05
N VAL A 56 -1.08 21.34 13.31
CA VAL A 56 -0.38 21.59 12.04
C VAL A 56 -1.30 22.29 11.04
N HIS A 57 -2.55 21.83 10.91
CA HIS A 57 -3.53 22.45 10.03
C HIS A 57 -3.84 23.91 10.42
N GLN A 58 -3.93 24.20 11.72
CA GLN A 58 -4.19 25.55 12.21
C GLN A 58 -2.98 26.47 12.08
N ARG A 59 -1.77 25.98 12.35
CA ARG A 59 -0.53 26.78 12.36
C ARG A 59 0.10 26.94 10.97
N TYR A 60 -0.03 25.92 10.12
CA TYR A 60 0.60 25.83 8.80
C TYR A 60 -0.41 25.38 7.73
N PRO A 61 -1.53 26.11 7.52
CA PRO A 61 -2.64 25.66 6.68
C PRO A 61 -2.24 25.36 5.23
N GLU A 62 -1.40 26.19 4.62
CA GLU A 62 -0.94 26.02 3.23
C GLU A 62 -0.01 24.80 3.09
N ALA A 63 0.98 24.68 3.96
CA ALA A 63 1.89 23.54 3.96
C ALA A 63 1.17 22.23 4.30
N TYR A 64 0.20 22.26 5.21
CA TYR A 64 -0.66 21.13 5.51
C TYR A 64 -1.51 20.72 4.30
N ALA A 65 -2.12 21.69 3.60
CA ALA A 65 -2.87 21.42 2.38
C ALA A 65 -1.98 20.80 1.29
N CYS A 66 -0.76 21.34 1.11
CA CYS A 66 0.25 20.78 0.21
C CYS A 66 0.60 19.33 0.59
N TRP A 67 0.88 19.04 1.86
CA TRP A 67 1.14 17.68 2.34
C TRP A 67 -0.03 16.72 2.10
N LYS A 68 -1.27 17.20 2.19
CA LYS A 68 -2.45 16.38 1.97
C LYS A 68 -2.71 16.09 0.49
N GLN A 69 -2.45 17.05 -0.39
CA GLN A 69 -2.83 16.98 -1.80
C GLN A 69 -1.67 16.59 -2.72
N THR A 70 -0.54 17.26 -2.57
CA THR A 70 0.61 17.17 -3.48
C THR A 70 1.90 17.18 -2.68
N PRO A 71 2.12 16.19 -1.80
CA PRO A 71 3.20 16.25 -0.82
C PRO A 71 4.60 16.25 -1.48
N SER A 72 4.70 15.82 -2.73
CA SER A 72 5.92 15.91 -3.53
C SER A 72 6.44 17.33 -3.74
N LEU A 73 5.55 18.32 -3.68
CA LEU A 73 5.88 19.74 -3.80
C LEU A 73 6.15 20.40 -2.44
N LEU A 74 5.97 19.68 -1.34
CA LEU A 74 6.13 20.26 0.00
C LEU A 74 7.58 20.71 0.21
N SER A 75 7.71 21.96 0.61
CA SER A 75 8.95 22.57 1.06
C SER A 75 8.70 23.19 2.43
N LEU A 76 9.51 22.81 3.42
CA LEU A 76 9.45 23.31 4.79
C LEU A 76 10.66 24.22 5.05
N PRO A 77 10.47 25.38 5.69
CA PRO A 77 11.58 26.27 6.01
C PRO A 77 12.47 25.66 7.12
N THR A 78 13.78 25.78 6.95
CA THR A 78 14.79 25.45 7.98
C THR A 78 15.81 26.58 8.12
N ALA A 79 16.68 26.50 9.13
CA ALA A 79 17.74 27.49 9.32
C ALA A 79 18.72 27.55 8.12
N GLU A 80 18.87 26.42 7.41
CA GLU A 80 19.75 26.24 6.26
C GLU A 80 19.06 26.48 4.90
N GLY A 81 17.77 26.86 4.90
CA GLY A 81 17.00 27.16 3.69
C GLY A 81 15.69 26.38 3.60
N SER A 82 15.56 25.56 2.55
CA SER A 82 14.35 24.79 2.26
C SER A 82 14.59 23.29 2.37
N TYR A 83 13.77 22.59 3.15
CA TYR A 83 13.80 21.15 3.31
C TYR A 83 12.64 20.51 2.56
N HIS A 84 12.92 19.50 1.73
CA HIS A 84 11.93 18.79 0.91
C HIS A 84 11.76 17.35 1.43
N PRO A 85 10.78 17.09 2.32
CA PRO A 85 10.71 15.84 3.08
C PRO A 85 10.67 14.59 2.19
N LEU A 86 9.89 14.61 1.11
CA LEU A 86 9.75 13.46 0.23
C LEU A 86 10.95 13.20 -0.66
N CYS A 87 11.60 14.26 -1.16
CA CYS A 87 12.83 14.10 -1.93
C CYS A 87 13.92 13.42 -1.08
N VAL A 88 14.07 13.86 0.18
CA VAL A 88 15.01 13.27 1.13
C VAL A 88 14.64 11.81 1.43
N LEU A 89 13.37 11.52 1.71
CA LEU A 89 12.91 10.17 2.02
C LEU A 89 13.09 9.18 0.85
N TYR A 90 12.81 9.61 -0.39
CA TYR A 90 13.03 8.79 -1.59
C TYR A 90 14.52 8.57 -1.86
N HIS A 91 15.35 9.58 -1.60
CA HIS A 91 16.80 9.42 -1.69
C HIS A 91 17.32 8.41 -0.65
N GLN A 92 16.88 8.50 0.60
CA GLN A 92 17.21 7.54 1.66
C GLN A 92 16.80 6.11 1.28
N ALA A 93 15.58 5.92 0.79
CA ALA A 93 15.10 4.62 0.31
C ALA A 93 15.97 4.06 -0.83
N HIS A 94 16.37 4.90 -1.78
CA HIS A 94 17.27 4.50 -2.86
C HIS A 94 18.65 4.07 -2.34
N CYS A 95 19.26 4.85 -1.45
CA CYS A 95 20.54 4.52 -0.82
C CYS A 95 20.46 3.20 -0.03
N PHE A 96 19.37 3.01 0.72
CA PHE A 96 19.11 1.77 1.45
C PHE A 96 19.09 0.56 0.50
N TRP A 97 18.34 0.63 -0.60
CA TRP A 97 18.28 -0.46 -1.57
C TRP A 97 19.63 -0.75 -2.22
N THR A 98 20.37 0.27 -2.65
CA THR A 98 21.72 0.08 -3.22
C THR A 98 22.65 -0.67 -2.26
N ARG A 99 22.58 -0.37 -0.96
CA ARG A 99 23.36 -1.05 0.06
C ARG A 99 22.86 -2.48 0.35
N ILE A 100 21.57 -2.66 0.59
CA ILE A 100 21.02 -3.96 1.01
C ILE A 100 21.04 -5.00 -0.11
N LEU A 101 20.76 -4.61 -1.35
CA LEU A 101 20.76 -5.54 -2.48
C LEU A 101 22.15 -6.07 -2.82
N THR A 102 23.21 -5.30 -2.53
CA THR A 102 24.59 -5.76 -2.71
C THR A 102 25.02 -6.72 -1.61
N GLN A 103 24.50 -6.55 -0.38
CA GLN A 103 24.79 -7.39 0.78
C GLN A 103 24.03 -8.72 0.79
N HIS A 104 22.79 -8.74 0.28
CA HIS A 104 21.84 -9.85 0.48
C HIS A 104 21.36 -10.48 -0.84
N LYS A 105 22.28 -11.02 -1.64
CA LYS A 105 21.95 -11.65 -2.94
C LYS A 105 21.31 -13.02 -2.75
N GLY A 106 20.11 -13.21 -3.30
CA GLY A 106 19.36 -14.47 -3.21
C GLY A 106 18.76 -14.74 -1.83
N GLU A 107 18.87 -13.77 -0.91
CA GLU A 107 18.45 -13.91 0.47
C GLU A 107 17.08 -13.25 0.71
N THR A 108 16.41 -13.63 1.80
CA THR A 108 15.21 -12.93 2.28
C THR A 108 15.56 -12.11 3.51
N VAL A 109 15.27 -10.81 3.47
CA VAL A 109 15.49 -9.89 4.58
C VAL A 109 14.15 -9.32 5.07
N LEU A 110 14.04 -9.09 6.38
CA LEU A 110 12.87 -8.45 6.98
C LEU A 110 13.20 -7.00 7.35
N LEU A 111 12.34 -6.07 6.95
CA LEU A 111 12.47 -4.64 7.25
C LEU A 111 11.33 -4.20 8.15
N VAL A 112 11.64 -3.51 9.25
CA VAL A 112 10.65 -2.94 10.17
C VAL A 112 10.86 -1.44 10.29
N ALA A 113 9.98 -0.67 9.64
CA ALA A 113 10.09 0.78 9.52
C ALA A 113 8.73 1.44 9.75
N HIS A 114 8.47 2.59 9.12
CA HIS A 114 7.29 3.41 9.34
C HIS A 114 6.51 3.67 8.06
N SER A 115 5.33 4.26 8.18
CA SER A 115 4.39 4.38 7.08
C SER A 115 4.96 5.17 5.89
N GLY A 116 5.64 6.28 6.14
CA GLY A 116 6.23 7.07 5.07
C GLY A 116 7.43 6.38 4.45
N THR A 117 8.33 5.87 5.29
CA THR A 117 9.52 5.15 4.84
C THR A 117 9.17 3.91 4.01
N ILE A 118 8.18 3.11 4.43
CA ILE A 118 7.74 1.91 3.71
C ILE A 118 7.14 2.29 2.35
N ARG A 119 6.35 3.37 2.27
CA ARG A 119 5.86 3.89 0.98
C ARG A 119 7.03 4.22 0.06
N ALA A 120 7.99 5.01 0.53
CA ALA A 120 9.16 5.39 -0.27
C ALA A 120 9.95 4.14 -0.71
N LEU A 121 10.25 3.21 0.21
CA LEU A 121 10.95 1.95 -0.09
C LEU A 121 10.23 1.16 -1.20
N ILE A 122 8.92 0.95 -1.07
CA ILE A 122 8.13 0.23 -2.07
C ILE A 122 8.13 0.99 -3.40
N SER A 123 7.80 2.28 -3.39
CA SER A 123 7.72 3.10 -4.60
C SER A 123 9.05 3.13 -5.35
N THR A 124 10.18 3.35 -4.66
CA THR A 124 11.50 3.32 -5.29
C THR A 124 11.85 1.94 -5.82
N ALA A 125 11.48 0.86 -5.12
CA ALA A 125 11.76 -0.49 -5.58
C ALA A 125 11.00 -0.81 -6.89
N VAL A 126 9.73 -0.40 -6.99
CA VAL A 126 8.85 -0.74 -8.14
C VAL A 126 8.84 0.33 -9.24
N GLY A 127 9.61 1.40 -9.06
CA GLY A 127 9.78 2.47 -10.06
C GLY A 127 8.61 3.44 -10.16
N VAL A 128 7.93 3.69 -9.04
CA VAL A 128 6.85 4.68 -8.90
C VAL A 128 7.42 5.99 -8.38
N ASP A 129 7.04 7.09 -9.02
CA ASP A 129 7.49 8.44 -8.67
C ASP A 129 6.83 8.98 -7.40
N LEU A 130 7.47 9.97 -6.78
CA LEU A 130 7.05 10.52 -5.48
C LEU A 130 5.68 11.24 -5.51
N ASP A 131 5.21 11.68 -6.68
CA ASP A 131 3.86 12.25 -6.86
C ASP A 131 2.74 11.26 -6.49
N ARG A 132 3.03 9.95 -6.53
CA ARG A 132 2.08 8.89 -6.21
C ARG A 132 2.21 8.37 -4.79
N TYR A 133 3.06 8.97 -3.96
CA TYR A 133 3.34 8.54 -2.59
C TYR A 133 2.07 8.30 -1.75
N SER A 134 1.08 9.20 -1.84
CA SER A 134 -0.16 9.10 -1.07
C SER A 134 -1.10 7.99 -1.52
N GLN A 135 -0.89 7.42 -2.72
CA GLN A 135 -1.74 6.35 -3.26
C GLN A 135 -1.50 4.98 -2.61
N PHE A 136 -0.43 4.82 -1.83
CA PHE A 136 -0.07 3.53 -1.22
C PHE A 136 -0.46 3.51 0.25
N GLN A 137 -1.57 2.85 0.61
CA GLN A 137 -1.96 2.73 2.01
C GLN A 137 -0.97 1.85 2.79
N GLN A 138 -0.62 2.26 4.01
CA GLN A 138 0.11 1.42 4.96
C GLN A 138 -0.75 1.20 6.19
N SER A 139 -1.00 -0.05 6.58
CA SER A 139 -1.66 -0.40 7.83
C SER A 139 -0.64 -0.67 8.93
N ASN A 140 -1.03 -0.52 10.19
CA ASN A 140 -0.15 -0.91 11.30
C ASN A 140 0.10 -2.41 11.22
N CYS A 141 1.36 -2.83 11.37
CA CYS A 141 1.80 -4.21 11.16
C CYS A 141 1.44 -4.80 9.77
N GLY A 142 1.11 -3.95 8.78
CA GLY A 142 0.86 -4.40 7.41
C GLY A 142 2.11 -5.03 6.80
N ILE A 143 1.96 -6.17 6.13
CA ILE A 143 3.08 -6.90 5.53
C ILE A 143 3.06 -6.70 4.00
N SER A 144 4.18 -6.22 3.46
CA SER A 144 4.41 -6.12 2.01
C SER A 144 5.62 -6.96 1.62
N VAL A 145 5.61 -7.51 0.41
CA VAL A 145 6.70 -8.32 -0.13
C VAL A 145 7.07 -7.78 -1.50
N VAL A 146 8.33 -7.37 -1.63
CA VAL A 146 8.98 -7.02 -2.90
C VAL A 146 9.98 -8.11 -3.26
N ARG A 147 10.06 -8.47 -4.54
CA ARG A 147 11.05 -9.42 -5.06
C ARG A 147 11.90 -8.73 -6.10
N PHE A 148 13.19 -8.66 -5.85
CA PHE A 148 14.18 -8.22 -6.83
C PHE A 148 14.61 -9.43 -7.66
N PRO A 149 14.42 -9.41 -8.99
CA PRO A 149 15.04 -10.39 -9.87
C PRO A 149 16.57 -10.32 -9.78
N GLU A 150 17.24 -11.41 -10.14
CA GLU A 150 18.70 -11.47 -10.09
C GLU A 150 19.33 -10.40 -11.01
N GLY A 151 20.25 -9.61 -10.46
CA GLY A 151 20.93 -8.54 -11.20
C GLY A 151 20.10 -7.27 -11.41
N GLU A 152 18.83 -7.24 -11.01
CA GLU A 152 17.94 -6.10 -11.21
C GLU A 152 17.88 -5.19 -9.99
N VAL A 153 17.82 -3.88 -10.23
CA VAL A 153 17.58 -2.86 -9.17
C VAL A 153 16.10 -2.55 -8.98
N ARG A 154 15.24 -3.02 -9.88
CA ARG A 154 13.79 -2.85 -9.79
C ARG A 154 13.14 -4.15 -9.32
N ALA A 155 12.21 -4.02 -8.39
CA ALA A 155 11.46 -5.14 -7.85
C ALA A 155 10.13 -5.33 -8.56
N CYS A 156 9.67 -6.57 -8.55
CA CYS A 156 8.26 -6.91 -8.69
C CYS A 156 7.58 -6.80 -7.31
N LEU A 157 6.44 -6.10 -7.25
CA LEU A 157 5.61 -6.10 -6.04
C LEU A 157 4.83 -7.42 -6.00
N HIS A 158 5.11 -8.25 -4.99
CA HIS A 158 4.52 -9.59 -4.88
C HIS A 158 3.35 -9.67 -3.91
N SER A 159 3.34 -8.83 -2.86
CA SER A 159 2.15 -8.60 -2.04
C SER A 159 2.24 -7.23 -1.39
N PHE A 160 1.10 -6.63 -1.07
CA PHE A 160 1.07 -5.30 -0.48
C PHE A 160 0.06 -5.21 0.66
N ASN A 161 0.52 -4.63 1.77
CA ASN A 161 -0.26 -4.23 2.94
C ASN A 161 -1.22 -5.32 3.47
N GLN A 162 -0.71 -6.54 3.59
CA GLN A 162 -1.46 -7.69 4.11
C GLN A 162 -1.70 -7.55 5.61
N THR A 163 -2.96 -7.66 6.02
CA THR A 163 -3.43 -7.46 7.42
C THR A 163 -4.22 -8.65 7.96
N THR A 164 -4.39 -9.71 7.18
CA THR A 164 -5.17 -10.91 7.56
C THR A 164 -4.67 -11.59 8.83
N HIS A 165 -3.37 -11.55 9.10
CA HIS A 165 -2.77 -12.07 10.33
C HIS A 165 -3.20 -11.32 11.61
N LEU A 166 -3.81 -10.14 11.47
CA LEU A 166 -4.39 -9.36 12.57
C LEU A 166 -5.89 -9.67 12.78
N GLY A 167 -6.44 -10.64 12.03
CA GLY A 167 -7.88 -10.90 11.99
C GLY A 167 -8.67 -9.87 11.16
N GLU A 168 -7.99 -9.02 10.39
CA GLU A 168 -8.62 -8.06 9.47
C GLU A 168 -8.80 -8.71 8.10
N SER A 169 -10.05 -8.92 7.66
CA SER A 169 -10.34 -9.47 6.33
C SER A 169 -9.99 -8.51 5.20
N LEU A 170 -10.08 -7.19 5.46
CA LEU A 170 -9.63 -6.13 4.58
C LEU A 170 -8.93 -5.05 5.40
N PRO A 171 -7.95 -4.31 4.82
CA PRO A 171 -7.33 -3.18 5.50
C PRO A 171 -8.38 -2.15 5.98
N LYS A 172 -8.22 -1.58 7.17
CA LYS A 172 -9.09 -0.48 7.62
C LYS A 172 -9.02 0.73 6.68
N LEU A 173 -10.15 1.40 6.47
CA LEU A 173 -10.21 2.68 5.76
C LEU A 173 -9.50 3.77 6.60
N LYS A 174 -8.56 4.50 5.99
CA LYS A 174 -7.78 5.55 6.69
C LYS A 174 -8.24 6.97 6.37
N GLU A 175 -8.49 7.29 5.10
CA GLU A 175 -8.88 8.61 4.63
C GLU A 175 -10.16 8.52 3.80
N GLY A 176 -11.04 9.51 3.88
CA GLY A 176 -12.30 9.54 3.12
C GLY A 176 -13.19 8.33 3.45
N LYS A 177 -13.99 8.39 4.52
CA LYS A 177 -14.93 7.31 4.87
C LYS A 177 -16.15 7.23 3.93
N ARG A 178 -15.99 7.68 2.68
CA ARG A 178 -17.00 7.75 1.63
C ARG A 178 -16.37 7.42 0.29
N GLY A 179 -17.18 6.99 -0.66
CA GLY A 179 -16.76 6.63 -2.01
C GLY A 179 -16.83 5.14 -2.25
N LEU A 180 -16.06 4.66 -3.21
CA LEU A 180 -16.13 3.29 -3.72
C LEU A 180 -14.92 2.48 -3.27
N ARG A 181 -15.15 1.25 -2.82
CA ARG A 181 -14.12 0.28 -2.51
C ARG A 181 -14.23 -0.90 -3.47
N LEU A 182 -13.29 -0.98 -4.40
CA LEU A 182 -13.22 -2.03 -5.40
C LEU A 182 -12.40 -3.21 -4.88
N LEU A 183 -13.00 -4.40 -4.93
CA LEU A 183 -12.37 -5.69 -4.72
C LEU A 183 -12.21 -6.35 -6.09
N LEU A 184 -11.01 -6.28 -6.67
CA LEU A 184 -10.72 -6.91 -7.96
C LEU A 184 -10.22 -8.33 -7.71
N CYS A 185 -11.00 -9.31 -8.13
CA CYS A 185 -10.67 -10.72 -7.96
C CYS A 185 -10.40 -11.36 -9.32
N PRO A 186 -9.23 -12.01 -9.50
CA PRO A 186 -8.94 -12.79 -10.70
C PRO A 186 -10.00 -13.85 -10.98
N ALA A 187 -10.57 -13.82 -12.19
CA ALA A 187 -11.35 -14.93 -12.71
C ALA A 187 -10.39 -16.03 -13.18
N ASN A 188 -10.05 -16.99 -12.32
CA ASN A 188 -9.46 -18.26 -12.75
C ASN A 188 -10.58 -19.23 -13.21
N ASP A 189 -10.20 -20.36 -13.82
CA ASP A 189 -11.13 -21.34 -14.41
C ASP A 189 -12.06 -22.06 -13.40
N SER A 190 -11.95 -21.80 -12.10
CA SER A 190 -12.76 -22.48 -11.08
C SER A 190 -13.49 -21.48 -10.17
N LEU A 191 -14.78 -21.22 -10.39
CA LEU A 191 -15.58 -20.35 -9.51
C LEU A 191 -15.75 -20.88 -8.08
N SER A 192 -15.20 -22.06 -7.75
CA SER A 192 -15.32 -22.73 -6.45
C SER A 192 -14.82 -21.91 -5.26
N TYR A 193 -13.81 -21.05 -5.46
CA TYR A 193 -13.25 -20.17 -4.42
C TYR A 193 -14.06 -18.87 -4.18
N LEU A 194 -15.13 -18.63 -4.94
CA LEU A 194 -15.96 -17.42 -4.80
C LEU A 194 -17.10 -17.55 -3.79
N SER A 195 -17.33 -18.76 -3.26
CA SER A 195 -18.35 -18.99 -2.23
C SER A 195 -18.13 -18.11 -1.00
N ALA A 196 -16.88 -17.99 -0.53
CA ALA A 196 -16.54 -17.17 0.63
C ALA A 196 -16.74 -15.66 0.39
N PRO A 197 -16.18 -15.04 -0.68
CA PRO A 197 -16.44 -13.64 -1.00
C PRO A 197 -17.91 -13.30 -1.23
N LEU A 198 -18.68 -14.18 -1.90
CA LEU A 198 -20.11 -13.96 -2.17
C LEU A 198 -20.98 -14.10 -0.93
N ALA A 199 -20.54 -14.88 0.05
CA ALA A 199 -21.21 -15.01 1.35
C ALA A 199 -20.87 -13.85 2.30
N TRP A 200 -19.97 -12.93 1.94
CA TRP A 200 -19.52 -11.89 2.87
C TRP A 200 -20.56 -10.75 2.99
N ASN A 201 -21.10 -10.56 4.21
CA ASN A 201 -22.08 -9.51 4.52
C ASN A 201 -21.58 -8.06 4.34
N GLY A 202 -20.28 -7.85 4.10
CA GLY A 202 -19.70 -6.53 3.84
C GLY A 202 -19.66 -6.15 2.36
N LEU A 203 -20.25 -6.98 1.48
CA LEU A 203 -20.32 -6.76 0.04
C LEU A 203 -21.64 -6.11 -0.34
N ASP A 204 -21.59 -4.94 -1.00
CA ASP A 204 -22.79 -4.25 -1.46
C ASP A 204 -23.21 -4.71 -2.86
N MET A 205 -22.24 -5.07 -3.71
CA MET A 205 -22.50 -5.49 -5.09
C MET A 205 -21.44 -6.45 -5.64
N PHE A 206 -21.88 -7.31 -6.55
CA PHE A 206 -21.03 -8.21 -7.32
C PHE A 206 -21.18 -7.96 -8.83
N LEU A 207 -20.04 -7.82 -9.52
CA LEU A 207 -19.95 -7.59 -10.95
C LEU A 207 -18.99 -8.60 -11.60
N THR A 208 -19.23 -8.91 -12.86
CA THR A 208 -18.33 -9.70 -13.72
C THR A 208 -18.05 -8.90 -14.98
N SER A 209 -16.78 -8.60 -15.26
CA SER A 209 -16.43 -7.99 -16.53
C SER A 209 -16.49 -9.02 -17.65
N THR A 210 -17.15 -8.66 -18.74
CA THR A 210 -17.30 -9.48 -19.95
C THR A 210 -16.50 -8.93 -21.13
N VAL A 211 -15.77 -7.82 -20.92
CA VAL A 211 -15.04 -7.14 -21.99
C VAL A 211 -13.78 -7.92 -22.38
N PRO A 212 -13.44 -7.95 -23.68
CA PRO A 212 -12.35 -8.81 -24.17
C PRO A 212 -10.96 -8.19 -24.02
N ASP A 213 -10.86 -6.86 -23.86
CA ASP A 213 -9.59 -6.13 -23.95
C ASP A 213 -9.39 -5.11 -22.83
N THR A 214 -8.13 -4.72 -22.64
CA THR A 214 -7.70 -3.78 -21.58
C THR A 214 -8.34 -2.40 -21.71
N THR A 215 -8.45 -1.85 -22.92
CA THR A 215 -8.98 -0.49 -23.11
C THR A 215 -10.45 -0.45 -22.71
N SER A 216 -11.23 -1.41 -23.18
CA SER A 216 -12.65 -1.56 -22.81
C SER A 216 -12.82 -1.77 -21.32
N PHE A 217 -11.96 -2.57 -20.68
CA PHE A 217 -11.99 -2.78 -19.22
C PHE A 217 -11.72 -1.50 -18.43
N LEU A 218 -10.72 -0.72 -18.83
CA LEU A 218 -10.41 0.56 -18.18
C LEU A 218 -11.60 1.53 -18.30
N GLN A 219 -12.22 1.61 -19.48
CA GLN A 219 -13.39 2.46 -19.71
C GLN A 219 -14.60 1.99 -18.89
N GLU A 220 -14.85 0.68 -18.84
CA GLU A 220 -15.91 0.09 -18.02
C GLU A 220 -15.70 0.43 -16.53
N LEU A 221 -14.50 0.17 -16.00
CA LEU A 221 -14.17 0.49 -14.61
C LEU A 221 -14.29 1.99 -14.32
N GLN A 222 -13.79 2.86 -15.20
CA GLN A 222 -13.91 4.30 -15.02
C GLN A 222 -15.36 4.77 -15.02
N ARG A 223 -16.19 4.22 -15.91
CA ARG A 223 -17.62 4.51 -15.96
C ARG A 223 -18.31 4.06 -14.67
N GLU A 224 -18.05 2.83 -14.23
CA GLU A 224 -18.59 2.31 -12.97
C GLU A 224 -18.13 3.19 -11.79
N ILE A 225 -16.83 3.48 -11.66
CA ILE A 225 -16.30 4.35 -10.61
C ILE A 225 -17.04 5.70 -10.58
N SER A 226 -17.24 6.33 -11.74
CA SER A 226 -17.96 7.60 -11.84
C SER A 226 -19.40 7.49 -11.35
N ILE A 227 -20.15 6.49 -11.83
CA ILE A 227 -21.54 6.27 -11.42
C ILE A 227 -21.64 6.06 -9.90
N TRP A 228 -20.75 5.23 -9.35
CA TRP A 228 -20.78 4.89 -7.93
C TRP A 228 -20.30 6.03 -7.03
N GLN A 229 -19.43 6.91 -7.52
CA GLN A 229 -19.08 8.12 -6.80
C GLN A 229 -20.27 9.06 -6.65
N ASP A 230 -21.16 9.14 -7.66
CA ASP A 230 -22.40 9.92 -7.59
C ASP A 230 -23.45 9.25 -6.67
N VAL A 231 -23.55 7.92 -6.68
CA VAL A 231 -24.46 7.19 -5.76
C VAL A 231 -24.00 7.32 -4.30
N ALA A 232 -22.69 7.28 -4.04
CA ALA A 232 -22.12 7.47 -2.70
C ALA A 232 -22.40 8.86 -2.11
N ASP A 233 -22.92 9.82 -2.89
CA ASP A 233 -23.40 11.09 -2.36
C ASP A 233 -24.72 10.99 -1.59
N LEU A 234 -25.52 9.95 -1.85
CA LEU A 234 -26.89 9.81 -1.35
C LEU A 234 -26.96 9.14 0.03
N GLU A 235 -25.95 8.38 0.43
CA GLU A 235 -25.90 7.63 1.70
C GLU A 235 -24.49 7.77 2.34
N PRO A 236 -24.33 7.65 3.68
CA PRO A 236 -23.10 8.05 4.36
C PRO A 236 -21.94 7.05 4.27
N ASN A 237 -21.97 6.09 3.35
CA ASN A 237 -21.12 4.89 3.43
C ASN A 237 -20.08 4.75 2.31
N VAL A 238 -19.13 3.84 2.54
CA VAL A 238 -18.26 3.31 1.49
C VAL A 238 -18.95 2.13 0.84
N LEU A 239 -19.17 2.20 -0.47
CA LEU A 239 -19.79 1.13 -1.24
C LEU A 239 -18.72 0.14 -1.65
N THR A 240 -18.84 -1.12 -1.25
CA THR A 240 -17.87 -2.19 -1.52
C THR A 240 -18.37 -3.08 -2.65
N VAL A 241 -17.61 -3.10 -3.75
CA VAL A 241 -17.96 -3.83 -4.97
C VAL A 241 -16.91 -4.88 -5.28
N LEU A 242 -17.34 -6.13 -5.44
CA LEU A 242 -16.51 -7.23 -5.92
C LEU A 242 -16.65 -7.33 -7.43
N MET A 243 -15.53 -7.26 -8.13
CA MET A 243 -15.48 -7.41 -9.57
C MET A 243 -14.58 -8.59 -9.94
N LEU A 244 -15.12 -9.51 -10.74
CA LEU A 244 -14.35 -10.55 -11.41
C LEU A 244 -13.86 -10.08 -12.77
N ALA A 245 -12.57 -10.27 -13.02
CA ALA A 245 -11.96 -9.99 -14.30
C ALA A 245 -10.74 -10.90 -14.54
N PRO A 246 -10.36 -11.18 -15.80
CA PRO A 246 -9.11 -11.83 -16.13
C PRO A 246 -7.91 -11.14 -15.47
N SER A 247 -6.95 -11.93 -14.95
CA SER A 247 -5.74 -11.42 -14.27
C SER A 247 -4.98 -10.37 -15.09
N ALA A 248 -4.92 -10.55 -16.41
CA ALA A 248 -4.24 -9.61 -17.31
C ALA A 248 -4.88 -8.20 -17.29
N LEU A 249 -6.22 -8.12 -17.24
CA LEU A 249 -6.95 -6.87 -17.18
C LEU A 249 -6.75 -6.16 -15.83
N ILE A 250 -6.76 -6.93 -14.73
CA ILE A 250 -6.49 -6.41 -13.38
C ILE A 250 -5.07 -5.85 -13.30
N VAL A 251 -4.06 -6.59 -13.80
CA VAL A 251 -2.67 -6.14 -13.83
C VAL A 251 -2.53 -4.85 -14.63
N ALA A 252 -3.16 -4.77 -15.81
CA ALA A 252 -3.11 -3.56 -16.63
C ALA A 252 -3.78 -2.35 -15.95
N PHE A 253 -4.91 -2.55 -15.28
CA PHE A 253 -5.57 -1.50 -14.50
C PHE A 253 -4.71 -0.99 -13.33
N LEU A 254 -4.08 -1.90 -12.58
CA LEU A 254 -3.18 -1.54 -11.49
C LEU A 254 -1.94 -0.79 -12.01
N ALA A 255 -1.36 -1.27 -13.12
CA ALA A 255 -0.22 -0.62 -13.76
C ALA A 255 -0.57 0.80 -14.22
N ALA A 256 -1.71 1.00 -14.89
CA ALA A 256 -2.16 2.31 -15.36
C ALA A 256 -2.50 3.26 -14.20
N THR A 257 -3.20 2.76 -13.19
CA THR A 257 -3.73 3.59 -12.08
C THR A 257 -2.64 4.03 -11.10
N PHE A 258 -1.68 3.15 -10.83
CA PHE A 258 -0.65 3.35 -9.81
C PHE A 258 0.78 3.47 -10.37
N ALA A 259 0.94 3.51 -11.70
CA ALA A 259 2.23 3.50 -12.40
C ALA A 259 3.14 2.33 -12.00
N LEU A 260 2.54 1.18 -11.67
CA LEU A 260 3.31 -0.01 -11.27
C LEU A 260 3.89 -0.69 -12.51
N LYS A 261 5.23 -0.78 -12.57
CA LYS A 261 5.93 -1.39 -13.71
C LYS A 261 5.86 -2.92 -13.72
N SER A 262 5.84 -3.53 -12.54
CA SER A 262 5.75 -4.99 -12.40
C SER A 262 4.99 -5.37 -11.14
N VAL A 263 3.89 -6.09 -11.33
CA VAL A 263 3.03 -6.62 -10.28
C VAL A 263 2.68 -8.06 -10.62
N HIS A 264 2.71 -8.91 -9.61
CA HIS A 264 2.24 -10.27 -9.73
C HIS A 264 0.91 -10.42 -9.00
N ILE A 265 -0.17 -10.76 -9.71
CA ILE A 265 -1.51 -10.92 -9.11
C ILE A 265 -1.90 -12.41 -9.08
N ARG A 266 -2.20 -12.90 -7.87
CA ARG A 266 -2.70 -14.26 -7.59
C ARG A 266 -3.94 -14.27 -6.71
N GLY A 267 -4.24 -13.17 -6.04
CA GLY A 267 -5.39 -13.04 -5.16
C GLY A 267 -6.11 -11.71 -5.39
N MET A 268 -6.95 -11.36 -4.44
CA MET A 268 -7.75 -10.15 -4.53
C MET A 268 -6.91 -8.89 -4.35
N SER A 269 -7.23 -7.87 -5.14
CA SER A 269 -6.71 -6.51 -5.00
C SER A 269 -7.79 -5.59 -4.44
N VAL A 270 -7.42 -4.72 -3.52
CA VAL A 270 -8.35 -3.83 -2.81
C VAL A 270 -7.93 -2.40 -3.08
N ILE A 271 -8.85 -1.64 -3.65
CA ILE A 271 -8.63 -0.26 -4.05
C ILE A 271 -9.77 0.55 -3.46
N HIS A 272 -9.42 1.68 -2.85
CA HIS A 272 -10.39 2.64 -2.39
C HIS A 272 -10.29 3.87 -3.29
N CYS A 273 -11.41 4.25 -3.88
CA CYS A 273 -11.62 5.43 -4.70
C CYS A 273 -12.39 6.43 -3.83
N PRO A 274 -11.71 7.36 -3.13
CA PRO A 274 -12.40 8.29 -2.25
C PRO A 274 -13.31 9.22 -3.05
N HIS A 275 -14.31 9.76 -2.37
CA HIS A 275 -15.25 10.73 -2.95
C HIS A 275 -14.58 12.09 -3.22
N LYS A 276 -15.01 12.81 -4.28
CA LYS A 276 -14.54 14.16 -4.69
C LYS A 276 -13.04 14.28 -5.04
N SER A 277 -12.66 13.60 -6.12
CA SER A 277 -11.43 13.86 -6.89
C SER A 277 -10.09 13.60 -6.19
N GLN A 278 -10.07 12.73 -5.18
CA GLN A 278 -8.81 12.18 -4.69
C GLN A 278 -8.38 11.02 -5.58
N ALA A 279 -7.07 10.92 -5.85
CA ALA A 279 -6.51 9.82 -6.61
C ALA A 279 -6.87 8.47 -5.94
N PRO A 280 -7.12 7.40 -6.72
CA PRO A 280 -7.35 6.09 -6.14
C PRO A 280 -6.21 5.68 -5.20
N ILE A 281 -6.55 4.98 -4.14
CA ILE A 281 -5.66 4.49 -3.10
C ILE A 281 -5.61 2.97 -3.19
N LEU A 282 -4.43 2.44 -3.48
CA LEU A 282 -4.16 1.01 -3.36
C LEU A 282 -4.13 0.68 -1.87
N GLN A 283 -5.07 -0.15 -1.41
CA GLN A 283 -5.14 -0.54 -0.01
C GLN A 283 -4.35 -1.81 0.28
N SER A 284 -4.38 -2.77 -0.64
CA SER A 284 -3.69 -4.06 -0.54
C SER A 284 -3.80 -4.80 -1.87
N PHE A 285 -2.90 -5.75 -2.14
CA PHE A 285 -3.15 -6.76 -3.17
C PHE A 285 -2.54 -8.11 -2.82
N ASN A 286 -3.07 -9.17 -3.45
CA ASN A 286 -2.88 -10.58 -3.14
C ASN A 286 -3.39 -10.98 -1.76
N ILE A 287 -4.53 -10.41 -1.36
CA ILE A 287 -5.29 -10.95 -0.23
C ILE A 287 -5.89 -12.30 -0.64
N ALA A 288 -5.75 -13.30 0.22
CA ALA A 288 -6.36 -14.61 0.03
C ALA A 288 -7.89 -14.52 0.14
N LEU A 289 -8.63 -15.07 -0.82
CA LEU A 289 -10.10 -15.00 -0.85
C LEU A 289 -10.74 -15.67 0.39
N GLU A 290 -10.13 -16.73 0.88
CA GLU A 290 -10.53 -17.47 2.09
C GLU A 290 -10.42 -16.64 3.38
N SER A 291 -9.77 -15.48 3.35
CA SER A 291 -9.68 -14.58 4.51
C SER A 291 -10.91 -13.69 4.70
N LEU A 292 -11.83 -13.69 3.73
CA LEU A 292 -13.12 -13.02 3.87
C LEU A 292 -14.04 -13.88 4.75
N PRO A 293 -14.74 -13.28 5.73
CA PRO A 293 -15.62 -14.03 6.59
C PRO A 293 -16.85 -14.46 5.80
N ALA A 294 -17.18 -15.75 5.84
CA ALA A 294 -18.47 -16.24 5.37
C ALA A 294 -19.60 -15.65 6.22
N SER A 295 -20.77 -15.43 5.63
CA SER A 295 -21.98 -15.15 6.40
C SER A 295 -22.22 -16.30 7.38
N THR A 296 -22.28 -15.95 8.66
CA THR A 296 -22.71 -16.86 9.73
C THR A 296 -24.21 -17.05 9.69
#